data_AF-A0A6J7E5R8-F1
#
_entry.id   AF-A0A6J7E5R8-F1
#
_cell.length_a   1.000
_cell.length_b   1.000
_cell.length_c   1.000
_cell.angle_alpha   90.00
_cell.angle_beta   90.00
_cell.angle_gamma   90.00
#
_symmetry.space_group_name_H-M   'P 1'
#
loop_
_entity.id
_entity.type
_entity.pdbx_description
1 polymer ?
#
loop_
_entity_poly.entity_id
_entity_poly.type
_entity_poly.pdbx_seq_one_letter_code
_entity_poly.pdbx_strand_id
1 'polypeptide(L)'
;MDTPEANAKKIKSATTDAGREIKFDEKEKPGISNLLAIHSALSGISIEKLETEFEGKGYGDFKSAVAEVVVEYLRPIRSAALELLDDEKNLTDLLHMGGAKAREVASKTLNLAYENLGVVR
;
A
#
# COMPACT_ATOMS: atom_id res chain seq x y z
N MET A 1 -2.71 -6.85 9.78
CA MET A 1 -2.05 -5.65 9.22
C MET A 1 -0.94 -5.24 10.18
N ASP A 2 0.21 -4.81 9.66
CA ASP A 2 1.32 -4.36 10.50
C ASP A 2 0.89 -3.20 11.42
N THR A 3 1.48 -3.14 12.61
CA THR A 3 1.26 -2.00 13.52
C THR A 3 2.05 -0.78 13.03
N PRO A 4 1.68 0.44 13.46
CA PRO A 4 2.46 1.65 13.18
C PRO A 4 3.95 1.51 13.52
N GLU A 5 4.25 0.86 14.65
CA GLU A 5 5.62 0.65 15.14
C GLU A 5 6.39 -0.33 14.24
N ALA A 6 5.71 -1.39 13.77
CA ALA A 6 6.29 -2.34 12.84
C ALA A 6 6.60 -1.69 11.48
N ASN A 7 5.68 -0.87 10.96
CA ASN A 7 5.89 -0.11 9.73
C ASN A 7 7.07 0.87 9.86
N ALA A 8 7.07 1.67 10.93
CA ALA A 8 8.15 2.63 11.17
C ALA A 8 9.50 1.95 11.32
N LYS A 9 9.56 0.82 12.04
CA LYS A 9 10.79 0.04 12.20
C LYS A 9 11.34 -0.46 10.87
N LYS A 10 10.47 -1.03 10.01
CA LYS A 10 10.86 -1.55 8.68
C LYS A 10 11.46 -0.46 7.79
N ILE A 11 10.85 0.72 7.75
CA ILE A 11 11.37 1.86 6.97
C ILE A 11 12.70 2.37 7.55
N LYS A 12 12.79 2.53 8.88
CA LYS A 12 14.03 3.00 9.53
C LYS A 12 15.20 2.04 9.35
N SER A 13 14.94 0.73 9.28
CA SER A 13 15.96 -0.28 9.04
C SER A 13 16.24 -0.57 7.57
N ALA A 14 15.58 0.11 6.63
CA ALA A 14 15.76 -0.14 5.20
C ALA A 14 17.22 0.04 4.80
N THR A 15 17.78 -0.90 4.06
CA THR A 15 19.14 -0.81 3.52
C THR A 15 19.23 0.40 2.58
N THR A 16 20.27 1.21 2.74
CA THR A 16 20.53 2.38 1.89
C THR A 16 21.91 2.29 1.26
N ASP A 17 22.09 3.10 0.24
CA ASP A 17 23.30 3.17 -0.56
C ASP A 17 24.44 3.87 0.20
N ALA A 18 25.65 3.84 -0.35
CA ALA A 18 26.78 4.56 0.21
C ALA A 18 26.59 6.10 0.13
N GLY A 19 27.35 6.83 0.95
CA GLY A 19 27.31 8.30 1.01
C GLY A 19 26.22 8.83 1.95
N ARG A 20 25.84 10.10 1.75
CA ARG A 20 24.84 10.80 2.57
C ARG A 20 23.84 11.63 1.77
N GLU A 21 24.08 11.78 0.47
CA GLU A 21 23.24 12.59 -0.40
C GLU A 21 21.92 11.91 -0.69
N ILE A 22 20.83 12.63 -0.47
CA ILE A 22 19.46 12.20 -0.76
C ILE A 22 19.13 12.69 -2.16
N LYS A 23 19.46 11.85 -3.14
CA LYS A 23 19.30 12.14 -4.56
C LYS A 23 18.68 10.93 -5.25
N PHE A 24 17.76 11.21 -6.16
CA PHE A 24 17.14 10.22 -7.01
C PHE A 24 18.11 9.81 -8.13
N ASP A 25 18.54 8.56 -8.06
CA ASP A 25 19.35 7.88 -9.06
C ASP A 25 19.10 6.37 -8.94
N GLU A 26 18.33 5.79 -9.85
CA GLU A 26 17.96 4.37 -9.78
C GLU A 26 19.16 3.42 -9.96
N LYS A 27 20.25 3.89 -10.57
CA LYS A 27 21.43 3.06 -10.84
C LYS A 27 22.42 3.12 -9.69
N GLU A 28 22.77 4.32 -9.26
CA GLU A 28 23.82 4.55 -8.25
C GLU A 28 23.25 4.58 -6.83
N LYS A 29 21.96 4.93 -6.67
CA LYS A 29 21.28 5.07 -5.36
C LYS A 29 19.89 4.39 -5.34
N PRO A 30 19.79 3.10 -5.67
CA PRO A 30 18.50 2.41 -5.74
C PRO A 30 17.73 2.42 -4.41
N GLY A 31 18.42 2.33 -3.26
CA GLY A 31 17.77 2.34 -1.94
C GLY A 31 17.13 3.69 -1.61
N ILE A 32 17.86 4.79 -1.84
CA ILE A 32 17.36 6.15 -1.62
C ILE A 32 16.27 6.51 -2.63
N SER A 33 16.44 6.15 -3.89
CA SER A 33 15.46 6.41 -4.94
C SER A 33 14.12 5.72 -4.65
N ASN A 34 14.15 4.49 -4.16
CA ASN A 34 12.95 3.78 -3.73
C ASN A 34 12.23 4.50 -2.57
N LEU A 35 12.98 4.96 -1.56
CA LEU A 35 12.38 5.69 -0.43
C LEU A 35 11.84 7.08 -0.85
N LEU A 36 12.50 7.78 -1.78
CA LEU A 36 12.00 9.02 -2.37
C LEU A 36 10.71 8.79 -3.14
N ALA A 37 10.63 7.72 -3.94
CA ALA A 37 9.43 7.34 -4.68
C ALA A 37 8.27 7.01 -3.73
N ILE A 38 8.52 6.23 -2.68
CA ILE A 38 7.50 5.94 -1.65
C ILE A 38 7.01 7.23 -0.99
N HIS A 39 7.92 8.08 -0.53
CA HIS A 39 7.56 9.35 0.10
C HIS A 39 6.73 10.21 -0.85
N SER A 40 7.16 10.36 -2.09
CA SER A 40 6.47 11.14 -3.11
C SER A 40 5.06 10.63 -3.37
N ALA A 41 4.91 9.31 -3.56
CA ALA A 41 3.61 8.69 -3.83
C ALA A 41 2.60 8.87 -2.69
N LEU A 42 3.06 8.83 -1.44
CA LEU A 42 2.17 8.90 -0.27
C LEU A 42 1.91 10.33 0.21
N SER A 43 2.89 11.23 0.08
CA SER A 43 2.76 12.64 0.49
C SER A 43 2.21 13.54 -0.62
N GLY A 44 2.31 13.13 -1.88
CA GLY A 44 2.00 13.97 -3.05
C GLY A 44 3.06 15.04 -3.36
N ILE A 45 4.17 15.07 -2.63
CA ILE A 45 5.28 16.00 -2.88
C ILE A 45 6.16 15.43 -4.00
N SER A 46 6.58 16.26 -4.96
CA SER A 46 7.47 15.80 -6.04
C SER A 46 8.85 15.43 -5.52
N ILE A 47 9.50 14.47 -6.19
CA ILE A 47 10.86 14.02 -5.83
C ILE A 47 11.84 15.19 -5.78
N GLU A 48 11.80 16.10 -6.75
CA GLU A 48 12.67 17.29 -6.81
C GLU A 48 12.54 18.18 -5.56
N LYS A 49 11.32 18.33 -5.04
CA LYS A 49 11.06 19.09 -3.80
C LYS A 49 11.60 18.35 -2.58
N LEU A 50 11.48 17.03 -2.55
CA LEU A 50 12.02 16.21 -1.48
C LEU A 50 13.56 16.25 -1.47
N GLU A 51 14.20 16.16 -2.63
CA GLU A 51 15.67 16.32 -2.73
C GLU A 51 16.11 17.67 -2.16
N THR A 52 15.38 18.74 -2.48
CA THR A 52 15.64 20.09 -1.95
C THR A 52 15.38 20.17 -0.43
N GLU A 53 14.27 19.61 0.04
CA GLU A 53 13.87 19.64 1.46
C GLU A 53 14.84 18.86 2.36
N PHE A 54 15.44 17.81 1.81
CA PHE A 54 16.39 16.95 2.50
C PHE A 54 17.86 17.23 2.13
N GLU A 55 18.13 18.33 1.41
CA GLU A 55 19.48 18.75 1.12
C GLU A 55 20.26 19.00 2.43
N GLY A 56 21.47 18.43 2.52
CA GLY A 56 22.31 18.50 3.72
C GLY A 56 21.82 17.69 4.92
N LYS A 57 20.64 17.04 4.86
CA LYS A 57 20.16 16.14 5.92
C LYS A 57 20.74 14.73 5.77
N GLY A 58 20.77 14.00 6.87
CA GLY A 58 21.24 12.61 6.89
C GLY A 58 20.16 11.59 6.52
N TYR A 59 20.56 10.38 6.14
CA TYR A 59 19.63 9.28 5.87
C TYR A 59 18.75 8.89 7.06
N GLY A 60 19.22 9.11 8.29
CA GLY A 60 18.42 8.82 9.49
C GLY A 60 17.18 9.71 9.59
N ASP A 61 17.36 11.01 9.34
CA ASP A 61 16.27 11.98 9.35
C ASP A 61 15.30 11.71 8.19
N PHE A 62 15.84 11.45 7.00
CA PHE A 62 15.04 11.10 5.84
C PHE A 62 14.21 9.83 6.03
N LYS A 63 14.81 8.73 6.49
CA LYS A 63 14.06 7.50 6.80
C LYS A 63 13.01 7.72 7.87
N SER A 64 13.26 8.60 8.83
CA SER A 64 12.28 8.93 9.86
C SER A 64 11.09 9.68 9.29
N ALA A 65 11.32 10.65 8.39
CA ALA A 65 10.26 11.35 7.68
C ALA A 65 9.44 10.40 6.78
N VAL A 66 10.11 9.53 6.01
CA VAL A 66 9.43 8.51 5.18
C VAL A 66 8.58 7.59 6.07
N ALA A 67 9.10 7.17 7.23
CA ALA A 67 8.38 6.31 8.16
C ALA A 67 7.11 6.99 8.69
N GLU A 68 7.18 8.27 9.02
CA GLU A 68 6.03 9.05 9.47
C GLU A 68 4.96 9.16 8.38
N VAL A 69 5.34 9.53 7.16
CA VAL A 69 4.42 9.59 6.01
C VAL A 69 3.72 8.25 5.77
N VAL A 70 4.46 7.15 5.80
CA VAL A 70 3.89 5.80 5.62
C VAL A 70 2.90 5.47 6.74
N VAL A 71 3.25 5.76 7.99
CA VAL A 71 2.38 5.48 9.15
C VAL A 71 1.10 6.30 9.09
N GLU A 72 1.21 7.61 8.82
CA GLU A 72 0.04 8.49 8.76
C GLU A 72 -0.88 8.13 7.60
N TYR A 73 -0.31 7.79 6.44
CA TYR A 73 -1.11 7.36 5.29
C TYR A 73 -1.88 6.06 5.57
N LEU A 74 -1.24 5.08 6.24
CA LEU A 74 -1.85 3.79 6.53
C LEU A 74 -2.79 3.79 7.74
N ARG A 75 -2.71 4.80 8.62
CA ARG A 75 -3.51 4.90 9.85
C ARG A 75 -5.02 4.79 9.59
N PRO A 76 -5.66 5.59 8.71
CA PRO A 76 -7.09 5.49 8.47
C PRO A 76 -7.50 4.15 7.84
N ILE A 77 -6.66 3.59 6.96
CA ILE A 77 -6.91 2.30 6.31
C ILE A 77 -6.92 1.17 7.34
N ARG A 78 -5.94 1.19 8.26
CA ARG A 78 -5.87 0.22 9.36
C ARG A 78 -7.05 0.37 10.32
N SER A 79 -7.47 1.59 10.66
CA SER A 79 -8.65 1.81 11.52
C SER A 79 -9.90 1.22 10.90
N ALA A 80 -10.19 1.58 9.64
CA ALA A 80 -11.36 1.08 8.92
C ALA A 80 -11.34 -0.46 8.78
N ALA A 81 -10.18 -1.04 8.51
CA ALA A 81 -10.05 -2.49 8.44
C ALA A 81 -10.31 -3.17 9.79
N LEU A 82 -9.83 -2.62 10.89
CA LEU A 82 -10.08 -3.16 12.23
C LEU A 82 -11.55 -2.99 12.63
N GLU A 83 -12.16 -1.84 12.36
CA GLU A 83 -13.59 -1.59 12.59
C GLU A 83 -14.47 -2.61 11.85
N LEU A 84 -14.13 -2.95 10.60
CA LEU A 84 -14.84 -3.98 9.84
C LEU A 84 -14.62 -5.40 10.40
N LEU A 85 -13.43 -5.69 10.94
CA LEU A 85 -13.13 -7.00 11.52
C LEU A 85 -13.80 -7.20 12.88
N ASP A 86 -13.96 -6.13 13.65
CA ASP A 86 -14.63 -6.18 14.97
C ASP A 86 -16.16 -6.36 14.83
N ASP A 87 -16.77 -5.96 13.71
CA ASP A 87 -18.18 -6.19 13.39
C ASP A 87 -18.36 -7.37 12.40
N GLU A 88 -18.16 -8.58 12.91
CA GLU A 88 -18.24 -9.83 12.12
C GLU A 88 -19.59 -10.00 11.40
N LYS A 89 -20.69 -9.56 12.03
CA LYS A 89 -22.02 -9.70 11.45
C LYS A 89 -22.16 -8.80 10.23
N ASN A 90 -21.85 -7.52 10.37
CA ASN A 90 -21.91 -6.56 9.25
C ASN A 90 -20.96 -6.98 8.11
N LEU A 91 -19.76 -7.46 8.44
CA LEU A 91 -18.81 -7.98 7.46
C LEU A 91 -19.41 -9.17 6.68
N THR A 92 -20.03 -10.13 7.38
CA THR A 92 -20.69 -11.28 6.76
C THR A 92 -21.84 -10.86 5.85
N ASP A 93 -22.67 -9.92 6.29
CA ASP A 93 -23.78 -9.39 5.49
C ASP A 93 -23.27 -8.71 4.22
N LEU A 94 -22.18 -7.92 4.32
CA LEU A 94 -21.53 -7.28 3.17
C LEU A 94 -20.97 -8.32 2.18
N LEU A 95 -20.35 -9.39 2.67
CA LEU A 95 -19.86 -10.49 1.85
C LEU A 95 -20.99 -11.23 1.14
N HIS A 96 -22.12 -11.49 1.82
CA HIS A 96 -23.30 -12.09 1.19
C HIS A 96 -23.87 -11.21 0.08
N MET A 97 -23.96 -9.89 0.31
CA MET A 97 -24.40 -8.95 -0.71
C MET A 97 -23.47 -8.95 -1.93
N GLY A 98 -22.15 -8.94 -1.71
CA GLY A 98 -21.15 -9.04 -2.78
C GLY A 98 -21.26 -10.37 -3.54
N GLY A 99 -21.42 -11.46 -2.81
CA GLY A 99 -21.59 -12.81 -3.37
C GLY A 99 -22.84 -12.95 -4.22
N ALA A 100 -23.97 -12.37 -3.79
CA ALA A 100 -25.21 -12.36 -4.57
C ALA A 100 -25.04 -11.60 -5.90
N LYS A 101 -24.43 -10.40 -5.87
CA LYS A 101 -24.12 -9.61 -7.07
C LYS A 101 -23.18 -10.35 -8.03
N ALA A 102 -22.11 -10.94 -7.49
CA ALA A 102 -21.16 -11.70 -8.29
C ALA A 102 -21.82 -12.94 -8.92
N ARG A 103 -22.68 -13.65 -8.18
CA ARG A 103 -23.41 -14.82 -8.66
C ARG A 103 -24.38 -14.46 -9.78
N GLU A 104 -25.07 -13.33 -9.69
CA GLU A 104 -25.97 -12.86 -10.76
C GLU A 104 -25.22 -12.72 -12.09
N VAL A 105 -24.05 -12.07 -12.07
CA VAL A 105 -23.22 -11.89 -13.26
C VAL A 105 -22.64 -13.22 -13.74
N ALA A 106 -22.00 -13.98 -12.85
CA ALA A 106 -21.31 -15.23 -13.18
C ALA A 106 -22.26 -16.32 -13.70
N SER A 107 -23.50 -16.37 -13.19
CA SER A 107 -24.50 -17.36 -13.61
C SER A 107 -24.82 -17.28 -15.11
N LYS A 108 -24.79 -16.09 -15.71
CA LYS A 108 -25.06 -15.92 -17.15
C LYS A 108 -24.00 -16.62 -17.99
N THR A 109 -22.73 -16.39 -17.68
CA THR A 109 -21.60 -17.03 -18.34
C THR A 109 -21.61 -18.54 -18.11
N LEU A 110 -21.88 -18.98 -16.88
CA LEU A 110 -21.93 -20.40 -16.54
C LEU A 110 -23.06 -21.14 -17.28
N ASN A 111 -24.24 -20.50 -17.41
CA ASN A 111 -25.36 -21.06 -18.18
C ASN A 111 -24.96 -21.28 -19.64
N LEU A 112 -24.38 -20.26 -20.28
CA LEU A 112 -23.93 -20.36 -21.67
C LEU A 112 -22.88 -21.46 -21.86
N ALA A 113 -21.95 -21.60 -20.91
CA ALA A 113 -20.96 -22.67 -20.94
C ALA A 113 -21.62 -24.06 -20.86
N TYR A 114 -22.59 -24.24 -19.96
CA TYR A 114 -23.32 -25.52 -19.86
C TYR A 114 -24.16 -25.84 -21.09
N GLU A 115 -24.86 -24.84 -21.65
CA GLU A 115 -25.62 -24.98 -22.90
C GLU A 115 -24.71 -25.43 -24.05
N ASN A 116 -23.56 -24.80 -24.22
CA ASN A 116 -22.61 -25.14 -25.29
C ASN A 116 -21.94 -26.51 -25.10
N LEU A 117 -21.76 -26.95 -23.85
CA LEU A 117 -21.21 -28.28 -23.53
C LEU A 117 -22.27 -29.39 -23.56
N GLY A 118 -23.56 -29.06 -23.71
CA GLY A 118 -24.66 -30.02 -23.69
C GLY A 118 -24.90 -30.66 -22.32
N VAL A 119 -24.48 -30.00 -21.24
CA VAL A 119 -24.66 -30.50 -19.87
C VAL A 119 -26.09 -30.20 -19.43
N VAL A 120 -26.88 -31.24 -19.17
CA VAL A 120 -28.23 -31.10 -18.61
C VAL A 120 -28.12 -30.79 -17.12
N ARG A 121 -28.91 -29.83 -16.66
CA ARG A 121 -28.99 -29.41 -15.26
C ARG A 121 -29.75 -30.38 -14.38
#